data_AF-A0A183S889-F1
#
_entry.id   AF-A0A183S889-F1
#
_cell.length_a   1.000
_cell.length_b   1.000
_cell.length_c   1.000
_cell.angle_alpha   90.00
_cell.angle_beta   90.00
_cell.angle_gamma   90.00
#
_symmetry.space_group_name_H-M   'P 1'
#
loop_
_entity.id
_entity.type
_entity.pdbx_description
1 polymer ?
#
loop_
_entity_poly.entity_id
_entity_poly.type
_entity_poly.pdbx_seq_one_letter_code
_entity_poly.pdbx_strand_id
1 'polypeptide(L)'
;MLGSRIHEHKLAVRRGDGLSQVAAHTYETGLEFNYAAMKIIAHARCKTSRELIEAWASNENSVNRFIDLAPAYRALRSHLRTCATAV
;
A
#
# COMPACT_ATOMS: atom_id res chain seq x y z
N MET A 1 1.72 5.27 -16.76
CA MET A 1 0.46 6.07 -16.68
C MET A 1 -0.26 5.71 -15.39
N LEU A 2 -0.59 6.68 -14.52
CA LEU A 2 -1.32 6.40 -13.27
C LEU A 2 -2.72 5.85 -13.51
N GLY A 3 -3.41 6.35 -14.54
CA GLY A 3 -4.75 5.90 -14.91
C GLY A 3 -4.80 4.40 -15.23
N SER A 4 -3.72 3.80 -15.75
CA SER A 4 -3.72 2.38 -16.08
C SER A 4 -3.74 1.49 -14.84
N ARG A 5 -2.98 1.83 -13.79
CA ARG A 5 -2.95 1.02 -12.56
C ARG A 5 -4.24 1.09 -11.74
N ILE A 6 -4.83 2.29 -11.60
CA ILE A 6 -6.14 2.41 -10.92
C ILE A 6 -7.21 1.63 -11.70
N HIS A 7 -7.19 1.73 -13.02
CA HIS A 7 -8.12 1.01 -13.88
C HIS A 7 -7.93 -0.51 -13.81
N GLU A 8 -6.69 -1.01 -13.90
CA GLU A 8 -6.34 -2.42 -13.71
C GLU A 8 -6.89 -2.96 -12.39
N HIS A 9 -6.73 -2.19 -11.31
CA HIS A 9 -7.18 -2.60 -10.00
C HIS A 9 -8.70 -2.68 -9.88
N LYS A 10 -9.43 -1.71 -10.44
CA LYS A 10 -10.89 -1.76 -10.55
C LYS A 10 -11.36 -2.97 -11.34
N LEU A 11 -10.66 -3.32 -12.43
CA LEU A 11 -10.95 -4.52 -13.22
C LEU A 11 -10.70 -5.80 -12.43
N ALA A 12 -9.61 -5.87 -11.68
CA ALA A 12 -9.27 -7.03 -10.86
C ALA A 12 -10.31 -7.28 -9.76
N VAL A 13 -10.77 -6.22 -9.07
CA VAL A 13 -11.88 -6.33 -8.09
C VAL A 13 -13.15 -6.84 -8.75
N ARG A 14 -13.57 -6.25 -9.88
CA ARG A 14 -14.77 -6.69 -10.62
C ARG A 14 -14.73 -8.16 -11.06
N ARG A 15 -13.53 -8.69 -11.34
CA ARG A 15 -13.32 -10.07 -11.79
C ARG A 15 -13.23 -11.07 -10.65
N GLY A 16 -13.06 -10.61 -9.41
CA GLY A 16 -12.68 -11.49 -8.30
C GLY A 16 -11.30 -12.10 -8.45
N ASP A 17 -10.35 -11.35 -9.01
CA ASP A 17 -8.99 -11.83 -9.21
C ASP A 17 -8.26 -11.99 -7.88
N GLY A 18 -8.14 -13.23 -7.39
CA GLY A 18 -7.45 -13.55 -6.14
C GLY A 18 -5.95 -13.19 -6.11
N LEU A 19 -5.33 -12.90 -7.26
CA LEU A 19 -3.95 -12.39 -7.31
C LEU A 19 -3.86 -10.90 -6.98
N SER A 20 -4.97 -10.17 -7.10
CA SER A 20 -5.05 -8.76 -6.71
C SER A 20 -5.34 -8.65 -5.22
N GLN A 21 -4.41 -8.05 -4.48
CA GLN A 21 -4.54 -7.90 -3.03
C GLN A 21 -5.78 -7.10 -2.62
N VAL A 22 -6.22 -6.11 -3.41
CA VAL A 22 -7.45 -5.37 -3.11
C VAL A 22 -8.70 -6.12 -3.52
N ALA A 23 -8.64 -6.96 -4.55
CA ALA A 23 -9.76 -7.86 -4.80
C ALA A 23 -9.90 -8.81 -3.60
N ALA A 24 -8.83 -9.52 -3.23
CA ALA A 24 -8.82 -10.40 -2.06
C ALA A 24 -9.34 -9.69 -0.80
N HIS A 25 -8.85 -8.48 -0.50
CA HIS A 25 -9.29 -7.71 0.68
C HIS A 25 -10.77 -7.29 0.60
N THR A 26 -11.25 -6.83 -0.56
CA THR A 26 -12.67 -6.46 -0.73
C THR A 26 -13.59 -7.68 -0.59
N TYR A 27 -13.18 -8.85 -1.10
CA TYR A 27 -13.94 -10.09 -0.90
C TYR A 27 -13.90 -10.58 0.55
N GLU A 28 -12.75 -10.52 1.22
CA GLU A 28 -12.59 -10.98 2.61
C GLU A 28 -13.36 -10.10 3.60
N THR A 29 -13.33 -8.79 3.42
CA THR A 29 -13.91 -7.83 4.38
C THR A 29 -15.33 -7.38 4.02
N GLY A 30 -15.76 -7.56 2.77
CA GLY A 30 -16.99 -6.98 2.23
C GLY A 30 -16.94 -5.45 2.08
N LEU A 31 -15.77 -4.83 2.29
CA LEU A 31 -15.60 -3.38 2.21
C LEU A 31 -15.03 -2.95 0.85
N GLU A 32 -15.50 -1.80 0.37
CA GLU A 32 -15.00 -1.21 -0.88
C GLU A 32 -13.70 -0.43 -0.67
N PHE A 33 -12.81 -0.52 -1.65
CA PHE A 33 -11.60 0.29 -1.69
C PHE A 33 -11.89 1.69 -2.22
N ASN A 34 -11.53 2.72 -1.45
CA ASN A 34 -11.75 4.12 -1.84
C ASN A 34 -10.70 4.58 -2.87
N TYR A 35 -10.98 4.34 -4.16
CA TYR A 35 -10.13 4.78 -5.26
C TYR A 35 -10.01 6.31 -5.39
N ALA A 36 -10.99 7.08 -4.92
CA ALA A 36 -10.98 8.54 -5.01
C ALA A 36 -10.02 9.18 -4.00
N ALA A 37 -9.84 8.56 -2.83
CA ALA A 37 -8.91 9.00 -1.81
C ALA A 37 -7.47 8.52 -2.04
N MET A 38 -7.22 7.71 -3.09
CA MET A 38 -5.89 7.13 -3.34
C MET A 38 -4.91 8.20 -3.85
N LYS A 39 -3.73 8.27 -3.24
CA LYS A 39 -2.64 9.16 -3.66
C LYS A 39 -1.38 8.35 -3.99
N ILE A 40 -0.73 8.63 -5.12
CA ILE A 40 0.64 8.13 -5.35
C ILE A 40 1.57 8.87 -4.40
N ILE A 41 2.28 8.11 -3.57
CA ILE A 41 3.26 8.65 -2.62
C ILE A 41 4.67 8.74 -3.21
N ALA A 42 5.04 7.86 -4.14
CA ALA A 42 6.29 7.92 -4.89
C ALA A 42 6.25 6.98 -6.10
N HIS A 43 7.19 7.20 -7.03
CA HIS A 43 7.40 6.36 -8.19
C HIS A 43 8.74 5.64 -8.06
N ALA A 44 8.76 4.32 -8.28
CA ALA A 44 9.95 3.49 -8.14
C ALA A 44 10.24 2.71 -9.43
N ARG A 45 11.52 2.58 -9.77
CA ARG A 45 11.97 1.91 -11.01
C ARG A 45 12.13 0.39 -10.85
N CYS A 46 12.28 -0.11 -9.62
CA CYS A 46 12.39 -1.54 -9.35
C CYS A 46 11.37 -1.99 -8.29
N LYS A 47 11.10 -3.30 -8.28
CA LYS A 47 10.17 -3.93 -7.33
C LYS A 47 10.58 -3.65 -5.88
N THR A 48 11.86 -3.80 -5.55
CA THR A 48 12.39 -3.61 -4.20
C THR A 48 12.20 -2.18 -3.69
N SER A 49 12.52 -1.15 -4.49
CA SER A 49 12.30 0.24 -4.09
C SER A 49 10.82 0.55 -3.92
N ARG A 50 9.95 -0.03 -4.76
CA ARG A 50 8.50 0.13 -4.64
C ARG A 50 7.99 -0.50 -3.34
N GLU A 51 8.37 -1.74 -3.05
CA GLU A 51 7.96 -2.44 -1.83
C GLU A 51 8.47 -1.72 -0.57
N LEU A 52 9.69 -1.21 -0.59
CA LEU A 52 10.23 -0.38 0.49
C LEU A 52 9.36 0.86 0.75
N ILE A 53 9.01 1.60 -0.31
CA ILE A 53 8.14 2.79 -0.21
C ILE A 53 6.75 2.41 0.30
N GLU A 54 6.16 1.34 -0.23
CA GLU A 54 4.83 0.87 0.17
C GLU A 54 4.82 0.44 1.65
N ALA A 55 5.79 -0.36 2.10
CA ALA A 55 5.95 -0.74 3.50
C ALA A 55 6.23 0.47 4.41
N TRP A 56 7.04 1.42 3.94
CA TRP A 56 7.38 2.65 4.68
C TRP A 56 6.17 3.59 4.86
N ALA A 57 5.20 3.57 3.96
CA ALA A 57 3.97 4.36 4.10
C ALA A 57 2.84 3.60 4.80
N SER A 58 2.83 2.27 4.76
CA SER A 58 1.71 1.44 5.25
C SER A 58 1.56 1.40 6.77
N ASN A 59 0.35 1.58 7.26
CA ASN A 59 -0.03 1.38 8.66
C ASN A 59 -0.87 0.10 8.83
N GLU A 60 -1.35 -0.17 10.04
CA GLU A 60 -2.19 -1.34 10.38
C GLU A 60 -3.43 -1.46 9.47
N ASN A 61 -4.00 -0.33 9.06
CA ASN A 61 -5.22 -0.27 8.24
C ASN A 61 -4.92 -0.30 6.72
N SER A 62 -3.65 -0.41 6.32
CA SER A 62 -3.26 -0.42 4.92
C SER A 62 -3.35 -1.83 4.34
N VAL A 63 -3.82 -1.96 3.10
CA VAL A 63 -3.83 -3.24 2.36
C VAL A 63 -2.41 -3.82 2.25
N ASN A 64 -1.42 -2.95 2.06
CA ASN A 64 0.00 -3.31 1.94
C ASN A 64 0.70 -3.59 3.28
N ARG A 65 -0.02 -3.71 4.41
CA ARG A 65 0.55 -3.97 5.74
C ARG A 65 1.41 -5.24 5.81
N PHE A 66 1.19 -6.18 4.89
CA PHE A 66 1.91 -7.45 4.81
C PHE A 66 3.28 -7.34 4.12
N ILE A 67 3.59 -6.20 3.50
CA ILE A 67 4.92 -5.98 2.93
C ILE A 67 5.88 -5.71 4.08
N ASP A 68 6.76 -6.68 4.34
CA ASP A 68 7.70 -6.58 5.45
C ASP A 68 8.77 -5.52 5.19
N LEU A 69 9.01 -4.71 6.21
CA LEU A 69 10.10 -3.76 6.26
C LEU A 69 11.23 -4.37 7.09
N ALA A 70 12.45 -4.44 6.54
CA ALA A 70 13.56 -5.03 7.27
C ALA A 70 13.80 -4.31 8.63
N PRO A 71 14.28 -5.02 9.68
CA PRO A 71 14.30 -4.52 11.05
C PRO A 71 14.95 -3.14 11.23
N ALA A 72 16.06 -2.89 10.54
CA ALA A 72 16.76 -1.60 10.58
C ALA A 72 15.86 -0.44 10.11
N TYR A 73 15.10 -0.65 9.04
CA TYR A 73 14.17 0.35 8.51
C TYR A 73 12.92 0.51 9.39
N ARG A 74 12.44 -0.56 10.05
CA ARG A 74 11.36 -0.44 11.06
C ARG A 74 11.78 0.44 12.23
N ALA A 75 13.00 0.24 12.75
CA ALA A 75 13.55 1.06 13.83
C ALA A 75 13.68 2.53 13.39
N LEU A 76 14.26 2.79 12.22
CA LEU A 76 14.40 4.14 11.67
C LEU A 76 13.05 4.84 11.47
N ARG A 77 12.07 4.13 10.89
CA ARG A 77 10.72 4.66 10.67
C ARG A 77 10.04 5.05 11.98
N SER A 78 10.19 4.22 13.01
CA SER A 78 9.61 4.47 14.34
C SER A 78 10.25 5.71 14.96
N HIS A 79 11.58 5.82 14.90
CA HIS A 79 12.32 6.97 15.41
C HIS A 79 11.91 8.28 14.73
N LEU A 80 11.83 8.30 13.40
CA LEU A 80 11.41 9.49 12.65
C LEU A 80 9.99 9.92 12.95
N ARG A 81 9.08 8.96 13.21
CA ARG A 81 7.69 9.26 13.61
C ARG A 81 7.60 9.87 14.98
N THR A 82 8.34 9.34 15.96
CA THR A 82 8.36 9.89 17.32
C THR A 82 8.96 11.29 17.37
N CYS A 83 9.96 11.60 16.53
CA CYS A 83 10.51 12.95 16.42
C CYS A 83 9.54 13.93 15.73
N ALA A 84 8.75 13.47 14.76
CA ALA A 84 7.77 14.31 14.06
C ALA A 84 6.57 14.72 14.94
N THR A 85 6.27 13.96 16.00
CA THR A 85 5.17 14.24 16.94
C THR A 85 5.59 15.06 18.16
N ALA A 86 6.87 15.46 18.26
CA ALA A 86 7.44 16.18 19.40
C ALA A 86 7.46 17.71 19.22
N VAL A 87 6.68 18.25 18.27
CA VAL A 87 6.51 19.70 18.01
C VAL A 87 5.08 20.11 18.28
#